data_AF-A0A3C0J6F2-F1
#
_entry.id   AF-A0A3C0J6F2-F1
#
_cell.length_a   1.000
_cell.length_b   1.000
_cell.length_c   1.000
_cell.angle_alpha   90.00
_cell.angle_beta   90.00
_cell.angle_gamma   90.00
#
_symmetry.space_group_name_H-M   'P 1'
#
loop_
_entity.id
_entity.type
_entity.pdbx_description
1 polymer ?
#
loop_
_entity_poly.entity_id
_entity_poly.type
_entity_poly.pdbx_seq_one_letter_code
_entity_poly.pdbx_strand_id
1 'polypeptide(L)'
;MCVIICIFIIKGNNGSKTIDGLFKRLTRAINNTDSQAIIKCFPEFMQKQLPALSNKSMEEFHNKVGDISFDIIRRSSIEFEDIENEINSQYNCNIKLERCALVECKYHDDFGAEIFEVIKIDGRWYLCYISHFPNPIQYFAE
;
A
#
# COMPACT_ATOMS: atom_id res chain seq x y z
N MET A 1 3.73 16.36 40.41
CA MET A 1 2.96 15.36 39.63
C MET A 1 3.32 15.56 38.16
N CYS A 2 4.33 14.86 37.65
CA CYS A 2 4.68 14.92 36.23
C CYS A 2 3.86 13.86 35.50
N VAL A 3 2.93 14.29 34.65
CA VAL A 3 2.21 13.40 33.73
C VAL A 3 3.15 13.10 32.57
N ILE A 4 3.79 11.94 32.60
CA ILE A 4 4.51 11.41 31.44
C ILE A 4 3.44 10.90 30.47
N ILE A 5 3.17 11.67 29.41
CA ILE A 5 2.40 11.17 28.27
C ILE A 5 3.31 10.20 27.53
N CYS A 6 3.25 8.93 27.88
CA CYS A 6 3.80 7.86 27.05
C CYS A 6 2.98 7.81 25.76
N ILE A 7 3.48 8.41 24.68
CA ILE A 7 3.03 8.09 23.33
C ILE A 7 3.41 6.63 23.11
N PHE A 8 2.46 5.72 23.32
CA PHE A 8 2.58 4.37 22.83
C PHE A 8 2.61 4.47 21.30
N ILE A 9 3.80 4.38 20.71
CA ILE A 9 3.92 3.94 19.33
C ILE A 9 3.47 2.48 19.37
N ILE A 10 2.17 2.25 19.17
CA ILE A 10 1.66 0.92 18.83
C ILE A 10 2.41 0.60 17.55
N LYS A 11 3.41 -0.27 17.62
CA LYS A 11 4.17 -0.72 16.46
C LYS A 11 3.22 -1.62 15.68
N GLY A 12 2.32 -1.01 14.91
CA GLY A 12 1.38 -1.72 14.06
C GLY A 12 2.18 -2.66 13.18
N ASN A 13 1.76 -3.92 13.12
CA ASN A 13 2.44 -4.93 12.32
C ASN A 13 2.17 -4.76 10.81
N ASN A 14 1.80 -3.53 10.40
CA ASN A 14 1.49 -3.12 9.04
C ASN A 14 2.75 -3.24 8.17
N GLY A 15 2.58 -3.36 6.86
CA GLY A 15 3.67 -3.65 5.92
C GLY A 15 4.15 -5.11 5.92
N SER A 16 5.20 -5.40 5.16
CA SER A 16 5.74 -6.75 4.94
C SER A 16 7.26 -6.76 4.97
N LYS A 17 7.88 -7.89 5.36
CA LYS A 17 9.34 -8.03 5.30
C LYS A 17 9.89 -8.06 3.87
N THR A 18 9.07 -8.46 2.91
CA THR A 18 9.42 -8.55 1.49
C THR A 18 8.33 -7.95 0.62
N ILE A 19 8.70 -7.51 -0.59
CA ILE A 19 7.75 -7.06 -1.61
C ILE A 19 6.76 -8.19 -1.95
N ASP A 20 7.23 -9.42 -2.17
CA ASP A 20 6.35 -10.58 -2.41
C ASP A 20 5.33 -10.78 -1.28
N GLY A 21 5.74 -10.61 -0.03
CA GLY A 21 4.83 -10.71 1.11
C GLY A 21 3.80 -9.58 1.15
N LEU A 22 4.15 -8.38 0.69
CA LEU A 22 3.23 -7.24 0.58
C LEU A 22 2.14 -7.56 -0.45
N PHE A 23 2.54 -7.99 -1.65
CA PHE A 23 1.59 -8.34 -2.73
C PHE A 23 0.74 -9.57 -2.42
N LYS A 24 1.28 -10.57 -1.69
CA LYS A 24 0.46 -11.69 -1.17
C LYS A 24 -0.59 -11.22 -0.16
N ARG A 25 -0.25 -10.25 0.71
CA ARG A 25 -1.22 -9.66 1.63
C ARG A 25 -2.29 -8.87 0.88
N LEU A 26 -1.89 -8.07 -0.11
CA LEU A 26 -2.82 -7.31 -0.95
C LEU A 26 -3.77 -8.22 -1.73
N THR A 27 -3.24 -9.28 -2.36
CA THR A 27 -4.03 -10.31 -3.06
C THR A 27 -5.13 -10.86 -2.16
N ARG A 28 -4.75 -11.32 -0.96
CA ARG A 28 -5.69 -11.87 0.01
C ARG A 28 -6.74 -10.86 0.46
N ALA A 29 -6.33 -9.61 0.69
CA ALA A 29 -7.24 -8.56 1.11
C ALA A 29 -8.32 -8.28 0.05
N ILE A 30 -7.93 -8.24 -1.23
CA ILE A 30 -8.85 -8.01 -2.34
C ILE A 30 -9.80 -9.20 -2.53
N ASN A 31 -9.27 -10.42 -2.61
CA ASN A 31 -10.09 -11.62 -2.82
C ASN A 31 -11.06 -11.90 -1.65
N ASN A 32 -10.75 -11.40 -0.44
CA ASN A 32 -11.62 -11.52 0.73
C ASN A 32 -12.50 -10.28 0.98
N THR A 33 -12.56 -9.34 0.02
CA THR A 33 -13.34 -8.10 0.13
C THR A 33 -13.06 -7.27 1.41
N ASP A 34 -11.82 -7.33 1.91
CA ASP A 34 -11.38 -6.70 3.17
C ASP A 34 -10.65 -5.37 2.90
N SER A 35 -11.42 -4.29 2.77
CA SER A 35 -10.89 -2.93 2.60
C SER A 35 -9.89 -2.53 3.70
N GLN A 36 -10.13 -2.92 4.95
CA GLN A 36 -9.26 -2.57 6.07
C GLN A 36 -7.90 -3.25 5.95
N ALA A 37 -7.85 -4.49 5.45
CA ALA A 37 -6.60 -5.17 5.15
C ALA A 37 -5.82 -4.53 3.99
N ILE A 38 -6.52 -3.96 2.99
CA ILE A 38 -5.88 -3.16 1.93
C ILE A 38 -5.26 -1.89 2.52
N ILE A 39 -6.01 -1.14 3.32
CA ILE A 39 -5.52 0.09 3.98
C ILE A 39 -4.26 -0.22 4.84
N LYS A 40 -4.21 -1.36 5.52
CA LYS A 40 -3.03 -1.84 6.28
C LYS A 40 -1.83 -2.27 5.43
N CYS A 41 -1.92 -2.20 4.10
CA CYS A 41 -0.76 -2.32 3.21
C CYS A 41 -0.02 -0.98 3.06
N PHE A 42 -0.66 0.14 3.40
CA PHE A 42 -0.05 1.48 3.42
C PHE A 42 0.50 1.84 4.82
N PRO A 43 1.46 2.77 4.92
CA PRO A 43 1.95 3.27 6.20
C PRO A 43 0.87 4.00 6.98
N GLU A 44 0.90 3.93 8.31
CA GLU A 44 -0.13 4.50 9.18
C GLU A 44 -0.36 6.01 8.97
N PHE A 45 0.70 6.77 8.68
CA PHE A 45 0.61 8.21 8.42
C PHE A 45 -0.13 8.54 7.11
N MET A 46 -0.20 7.60 6.15
CA MET A 46 -0.96 7.77 4.90
C MET A 46 -2.41 7.32 5.03
N GLN A 47 -2.71 6.35 5.90
CA GLN A 47 -4.03 5.69 5.95
C GLN A 47 -5.22 6.64 6.11
N LYS A 48 -5.05 7.75 6.83
CA LYS A 48 -6.10 8.75 7.05
C LYS A 48 -6.40 9.62 5.83
N GLN A 49 -5.49 9.68 4.87
CA GLN A 49 -5.61 10.48 3.65
C GLN A 49 -5.96 9.63 2.42
N LEU A 50 -6.01 8.30 2.57
CA LEU A 50 -6.46 7.42 1.50
C LEU A 50 -7.95 7.64 1.23
N PRO A 51 -8.38 7.48 -0.04
CA PRO A 51 -9.80 7.38 -0.35
C PRO A 51 -10.47 6.30 0.50
N ALA A 52 -11.72 6.54 0.88
CA ALA A 52 -12.53 5.49 1.47
C ALA A 52 -12.69 4.35 0.45
N LEU A 53 -12.59 3.10 0.91
CA LEU A 53 -12.74 1.94 0.05
C LEU A 53 -14.08 1.25 0.34
N SER A 54 -14.86 1.03 -0.71
CA SER A 54 -16.17 0.38 -0.62
C SER A 54 -16.05 -1.14 -0.69
N ASN A 55 -16.42 -1.84 0.39
CA ASN A 55 -16.56 -3.30 0.34
C ASN A 55 -17.57 -3.73 -0.72
N LYS A 56 -18.61 -2.92 -0.99
CA LYS A 56 -19.60 -3.21 -2.03
C LYS A 56 -18.96 -3.19 -3.43
N SER A 57 -18.17 -2.16 -3.76
CA SER A 57 -17.45 -2.12 -5.05
C SER A 57 -16.45 -3.28 -5.17
N MET A 58 -15.83 -3.70 -4.07
CA MET A 58 -14.96 -4.88 -4.04
C MET A 58 -15.72 -6.18 -4.31
N GLU A 59 -16.89 -6.36 -3.70
CA GLU A 59 -17.77 -7.51 -3.97
C GLU A 59 -18.24 -7.53 -5.43
N GLU A 60 -18.65 -6.38 -5.97
CA GLU A 60 -19.05 -6.26 -7.38
C GLU A 60 -17.89 -6.59 -8.34
N PHE A 61 -16.69 -6.11 -8.03
CA PHE A 61 -15.48 -6.48 -8.77
C PHE A 61 -15.22 -7.98 -8.70
N HIS A 62 -15.22 -8.57 -7.50
CA HIS A 62 -14.96 -10.00 -7.31
C HIS A 62 -16.02 -10.87 -8.00
N ASN A 63 -17.29 -10.50 -7.94
CA ASN A 63 -18.36 -11.24 -8.63
C ASN A 63 -18.21 -11.23 -10.16
N LYS A 64 -17.58 -10.18 -10.72
CA LYS A 64 -17.41 -10.00 -12.16
C LYS A 64 -16.10 -10.58 -12.68
N VAL A 65 -15.02 -10.43 -11.92
CA VAL A 65 -13.65 -10.79 -12.32
C VAL A 65 -13.22 -12.13 -11.72
N GLY A 66 -13.72 -12.46 -10.53
CA GLY A 66 -13.25 -13.60 -9.73
C GLY A 66 -12.05 -13.24 -8.86
N ASP A 67 -11.28 -14.27 -8.49
CA ASP A 67 -10.04 -14.11 -7.75
C ASP A 67 -8.94 -13.49 -8.62
N ILE A 68 -8.13 -12.62 -8.02
CA ILE A 68 -6.92 -12.07 -8.65
C ILE A 68 -5.65 -12.63 -8.00
N SER A 69 -4.51 -12.44 -8.66
CA SER A 69 -3.18 -12.72 -8.10
C SER A 69 -2.16 -11.75 -8.67
N PHE A 70 -1.42 -11.03 -7.83
CA PHE A 70 -0.34 -10.16 -8.30
C PHE A 70 0.91 -10.94 -8.65
N ASP A 71 1.16 -11.11 -9.94
CA ASP A 71 2.38 -11.67 -10.49
C ASP A 71 3.36 -10.54 -10.84
N ILE A 72 4.45 -10.46 -10.07
CA ILE A 72 5.46 -9.41 -10.25
C ILE A 72 6.29 -9.71 -11.51
N ILE A 73 6.18 -8.82 -12.50
CA ILE A 73 6.91 -8.89 -13.76
C ILE A 73 8.30 -8.26 -13.59
N ARG A 74 8.35 -7.08 -12.97
CA ARG A 74 9.56 -6.27 -12.88
C ARG A 74 9.63 -5.49 -11.57
N ARG A 75 10.87 -5.30 -11.09
CA ARG A 75 11.20 -4.44 -9.95
C ARG A 75 12.28 -3.46 -10.37
N SER A 76 12.07 -2.19 -10.11
CA SER A 76 13.06 -1.14 -10.38
C SER A 76 13.24 -0.29 -9.14
N SER A 77 14.46 -0.28 -8.59
CA SER A 77 14.80 0.65 -7.51
C SER A 77 14.88 2.07 -8.06
N ILE A 78 14.44 3.03 -7.26
CA ILE A 78 14.47 4.45 -7.59
C ILE A 78 15.18 5.21 -6.47
N GLU A 79 15.92 6.25 -6.84
CA GLU A 79 16.47 7.21 -5.88
C GLU A 79 15.31 7.88 -5.14
N PHE A 80 15.51 8.12 -3.84
CA PHE A 80 14.39 8.42 -2.94
C PHE A 80 14.60 9.63 -2.03
N GLU A 81 15.67 10.40 -2.21
CA GLU A 81 15.89 11.60 -1.39
C GLU A 81 14.79 12.65 -1.64
N ASP A 82 14.46 12.92 -2.91
CA ASP A 82 13.36 13.81 -3.26
C ASP A 82 11.99 13.24 -2.83
N ILE A 83 11.84 11.91 -2.92
CA ILE A 83 10.63 11.19 -2.51
C ILE A 83 10.42 11.27 -0.99
N GLU A 84 11.48 11.16 -0.19
CA GLU A 84 11.42 11.29 1.27
C GLU A 84 10.92 12.67 1.66
N ASN A 85 11.48 13.73 1.06
CA ASN A 85 11.08 15.10 1.31
C ASN A 85 9.62 15.36 0.90
N GLU A 86 9.21 14.82 -0.25
CA GLU A 86 7.82 14.92 -0.72
C GLU A 86 6.83 14.24 0.24
N ILE A 87 7.11 12.99 0.66
CA ILE A 87 6.26 12.27 1.62
C ILE A 87 6.20 13.02 2.96
N ASN A 88 7.35 13.45 3.48
CA ASN A 88 7.42 14.17 4.75
C ASN A 88 6.62 15.48 4.71
N SER A 89 6.70 16.21 3.60
CA SER A 89 5.94 17.44 3.37
C SER A 89 4.43 17.17 3.23
N GLN A 90 4.04 16.29 2.30
CA GLN A 90 2.64 16.00 1.97
C GLN A 90 1.86 15.43 3.17
N TYR A 91 2.46 14.50 3.89
CA TYR A 91 1.81 13.80 5.00
C TYR A 91 2.11 14.41 6.37
N ASN A 92 2.84 15.55 6.41
CA ASN A 92 3.30 16.21 7.65
C ASN A 92 3.91 15.19 8.64
N CYS A 93 4.89 14.43 8.15
CA CYS A 93 5.55 13.37 8.90
C CYS A 93 7.07 13.54 8.88
N ASN A 94 7.77 12.69 9.62
CA ASN A 94 9.23 12.69 9.70
C ASN A 94 9.73 11.24 9.63
N ILE A 95 9.56 10.64 8.45
CA ILE A 95 10.04 9.30 8.14
C ILE A 95 11.47 9.35 7.60
N LYS A 96 12.15 8.22 7.71
CA LYS A 96 13.40 7.95 7.02
C LYS A 96 13.21 6.74 6.13
N LEU A 97 13.33 6.95 4.82
CA LEU A 97 13.22 5.90 3.83
C LEU A 97 14.51 5.08 3.81
N GLU A 98 14.34 3.76 3.76
CA GLU A 98 15.45 2.85 3.51
C GLU A 98 15.63 2.59 2.02
N ARG A 99 14.50 2.46 1.30
CA ARG A 99 14.42 2.16 -0.14
C ARG A 99 13.09 2.58 -0.72
N CYS A 100 13.09 2.90 -2.01
CA CYS A 100 11.90 2.95 -2.85
C CYS A 100 12.05 2.02 -4.05
N ALA A 101 10.93 1.51 -4.54
CA ALA A 101 10.89 0.75 -5.78
C ALA A 101 9.56 0.94 -6.51
N LEU A 102 9.64 0.81 -7.84
CA LEU A 102 8.49 0.57 -8.70
C LEU A 102 8.36 -0.93 -8.95
N VAL A 103 7.15 -1.45 -8.78
CA VAL A 103 6.84 -2.87 -8.96
C VAL A 103 5.75 -3.00 -10.01
N GLU A 104 6.12 -3.52 -11.18
CA GLU A 104 5.18 -3.82 -12.26
C GLU A 104 4.59 -5.20 -12.03
N CYS A 105 3.26 -5.30 -11.98
CA CYS A 105 2.53 -6.54 -11.72
C CYS A 105 1.44 -6.75 -12.75
N LYS A 106 1.25 -7.99 -13.19
CA LYS A 106 -0.03 -8.44 -13.79
C LYS A 106 -0.90 -8.99 -12.67
N TYR A 107 -2.19 -8.66 -12.66
CA TYR A 107 -3.09 -9.13 -11.59
C TYR A 107 -4.30 -9.92 -12.07
N HIS A 108 -4.62 -9.86 -13.36
CA HIS A 108 -5.64 -10.67 -14.03
C HIS A 108 -5.32 -10.74 -15.53
N ASP A 109 -5.82 -11.77 -16.22
CA ASP A 109 -5.55 -11.94 -17.66
C ASP A 109 -6.23 -10.91 -18.56
N ASP A 110 -7.40 -10.42 -18.13
CA ASP A 110 -8.18 -9.41 -18.86
C ASP A 110 -7.69 -7.97 -18.66
N PHE A 111 -6.70 -7.76 -17.78
CA PHE A 111 -6.15 -6.44 -17.48
C PHE A 111 -4.69 -6.32 -17.89
N GLY A 112 -4.28 -5.08 -18.18
CA GLY A 112 -2.88 -4.73 -18.37
C GLY A 112 -2.06 -4.88 -17.09
N ALA A 113 -0.74 -4.81 -17.22
CA ALA A 113 0.13 -4.67 -16.07
C ALA A 113 -0.06 -3.30 -15.40
N GLU A 114 0.10 -3.26 -14.08
CA GLU A 114 -0.01 -2.06 -13.26
C GLU A 114 1.30 -1.82 -12.51
N ILE A 115 1.66 -0.55 -12.31
CA ILE A 115 2.87 -0.16 -11.59
C ILE A 115 2.50 0.33 -10.20
N PHE A 116 3.11 -0.29 -9.19
CA PHE A 116 2.95 0.07 -7.80
C PHE A 116 4.22 0.75 -7.28
N GLU A 117 4.03 1.87 -6.61
CA GLU A 117 5.05 2.51 -5.79
C GLU A 117 5.10 1.80 -4.43
N VAL A 118 6.28 1.35 -4.03
CA VAL A 118 6.50 0.74 -2.71
C VAL A 118 7.68 1.38 -2.01
N ILE A 119 7.51 1.62 -0.72
CA ILE A 119 8.52 2.23 0.14
C ILE A 119 8.90 1.29 1.26
N LYS A 120 10.14 1.39 1.72
CA LYS A 120 10.66 0.64 2.85
C LYS A 120 11.00 1.58 4.00
N ILE A 121 10.36 1.35 5.14
CA ILE A 121 10.56 2.11 6.39
C ILE A 121 10.69 1.09 7.52
N ASP A 122 11.66 1.27 8.41
CA ASP A 122 11.90 0.41 9.58
C ASP A 122 11.90 -1.11 9.26
N GLY A 123 12.58 -1.48 8.19
CA GLY A 123 12.73 -2.86 7.73
C GLY A 123 11.49 -3.45 7.04
N ARG A 124 10.44 -2.67 6.78
CA ARG A 124 9.16 -3.15 6.23
C ARG A 124 8.77 -2.40 4.96
N TRP A 125 8.23 -3.15 4.00
CA TRP A 125 7.68 -2.67 2.74
C TRP A 125 6.20 -2.34 2.89
N TYR A 126 5.82 -1.22 2.29
CA TYR A 126 4.46 -0.70 2.25
C TYR A 126 4.12 -0.28 0.82
N LEU A 127 2.83 -0.30 0.48
CA LEU A 127 2.33 0.43 -0.68
C LEU A 127 2.48 1.93 -0.40
N CYS A 128 2.80 2.67 -1.44
CA CYS A 128 2.86 4.12 -1.40
C CYS A 128 1.93 4.70 -2.47
N TYR A 129 1.45 5.90 -2.21
CA TYR A 129 0.61 6.65 -3.13
C TYR A 129 1.17 8.08 -3.19
N ILE A 130 2.03 8.33 -4.17
CA ILE A 130 2.59 9.67 -4.45
C ILE A 130 2.05 10.15 -5.78
N SER A 131 2.23 9.36 -6.84
CA SER A 131 1.87 9.77 -8.19
C SER A 131 0.47 9.29 -8.59
N HIS A 132 0.15 8.02 -8.34
CA HIS A 132 -1.04 7.36 -8.88
C HIS A 132 -1.59 6.32 -7.92
N PHE A 133 -2.91 6.26 -7.76
CA PHE A 133 -3.59 5.29 -6.91
C PHE A 133 -3.85 4.03 -7.72
N PRO A 134 -3.14 2.92 -7.46
CA PRO A 134 -2.98 1.84 -8.44
C PRO A 134 -4.24 0.98 -8.61
N ASN A 135 -4.45 0.47 -9.82
CA ASN A 135 -5.45 -0.56 -10.04
C ASN A 135 -5.04 -1.90 -9.40
N PRO A 136 -5.99 -2.75 -9.00
CA PRO A 136 -7.44 -2.54 -9.03
C PRO A 136 -7.94 -1.73 -7.82
N ILE A 137 -7.07 -1.28 -6.89
CA ILE A 137 -7.49 -0.59 -5.65
C ILE A 137 -8.32 0.66 -5.98
N GLN A 138 -7.97 1.37 -7.04
CA GLN A 138 -8.73 2.53 -7.53
C GLN A 138 -10.20 2.23 -7.84
N TYR A 139 -10.54 1.02 -8.30
CA TYR A 139 -11.93 0.65 -8.57
C TYR A 139 -12.80 0.55 -7.31
N PHE A 140 -12.16 0.52 -6.14
CA PHE A 140 -12.85 0.39 -4.85
C PHE A 140 -13.03 1.73 -4.16
N ALA A 141 -12.44 2.82 -4.65
CA ALA A 141 -12.54 4.14 -4.04
C ALA A 141 -13.98 4.71 -4.14
N GLU A 142 -14.44 5.36 -3.06
CA GLU A 142 -15.70 6.12 -2.98
C GLU A 142 -15.52 7.62 -3.21
#